data_AF-A0A958Y276-F1
#
_entry.id   AF-A0A958Y276-F1
#
_cell.length_a   1.000
_cell.length_b   1.000
_cell.length_c   1.000
_cell.angle_alpha   90.00
_cell.angle_beta   90.00
_cell.angle_gamma   90.00
#
_symmetry.space_group_name_H-M   'P 1'
#
loop_
_entity.id
_entity.type
_entity.pdbx_description
1 polymer ?
#
loop_
_entity_poly.entity_id
_entity_poly.type
_entity_poly.pdbx_seq_one_letter_code
_entity_poly.pdbx_strand_id
1 'polypeptide(L)'
;MPKVVREDIDNLNAVLTVTLEKEDYESKFNSELSKYRKQAHMKGFRKGKTPLSVLKKMYGKSVLADVINEMLQKELYGYLTGENINILGQPLPSDSQEPIDFELRELHDYTFKFDLGLA
;
A
#
# COMPACT_ATOMS: atom_id res chain seq x y z
N MET A 1 7.63 6.28 -9.02
CA MET A 1 8.69 5.72 -8.13
C MET A 1 8.35 6.25 -6.74
N PRO A 2 8.14 5.39 -5.74
CA PRO A 2 7.62 5.83 -4.44
C PRO A 2 8.50 6.91 -3.82
N LYS A 3 7.88 8.01 -3.41
CA LYS A 3 8.61 9.11 -2.79
C LYS A 3 8.63 8.91 -1.29
N VAL A 4 9.81 8.61 -0.76
CA VAL A 4 10.04 8.47 0.69
C VAL A 4 10.71 9.74 1.20
N VAL A 5 10.12 10.36 2.21
CA VAL A 5 10.62 11.58 2.87
C VAL A 5 10.71 11.31 4.36
N ARG A 6 11.91 11.44 4.91
CA ARG A 6 12.15 11.39 6.35
C ARG A 6 12.20 12.80 6.93
N GLU A 7 11.50 13.01 8.03
CA GLU A 7 11.52 14.23 8.83
C GLU A 7 11.96 13.88 10.26
N ASP A 8 13.09 14.41 10.71
CA ASP A 8 13.59 14.18 12.07
C ASP A 8 12.92 15.18 13.02
N ILE A 9 12.14 14.68 13.98
CA ILE A 9 11.49 15.52 15.00
C ILE A 9 12.48 15.79 16.14
N ASP A 10 13.14 14.75 16.64
CA ASP A 10 14.17 14.85 17.67
C ASP A 10 15.23 13.74 17.50
N ASN A 11 16.14 13.63 18.47
CA ASN A 11 17.25 12.66 18.40
C ASN A 11 16.79 11.19 18.40
N LEU A 12 15.58 10.90 18.89
CA LEU A 12 15.03 9.55 19.07
C LEU A 12 13.74 9.32 18.27
N ASN A 13 13.15 10.35 17.68
CA ASN A 13 11.87 10.29 16.97
C ASN A 13 11.99 10.90 15.58
N ALA A 14 11.57 10.13 14.58
CA ALA A 14 11.49 10.59 13.20
C ALA A 14 10.14 10.20 12.59
N VAL A 15 9.64 11.00 11.66
CA VAL A 15 8.46 10.70 10.85
C VAL A 15 8.90 10.32 9.45
N LEU A 16 8.47 9.14 9.03
CA LEU A 16 8.70 8.64 7.68
C LEU A 16 7.41 8.77 6.88
N THR A 17 7.45 9.63 5.86
CA THR A 17 6.36 9.84 4.92
C THR A 17 6.64 9.06 3.64
N VAL A 18 5.76 8.13 3.30
CA VAL A 18 5.81 7.34 2.06
C VAL A 18 4.64 7.74 1.18
N THR A 19 4.94 8.31 0.01
CA THR A 19 3.95 8.62 -1.02
C THR A 19 4.02 7.57 -2.13
N LEU A 20 2.91 6.86 -2.31
CA LEU A 20 2.69 5.91 -3.40
C LEU A 20 1.91 6.60 -4.52
N GLU A 21 2.57 6.78 -5.65
CA GLU A 21 1.96 7.34 -6.85
C GLU A 21 0.98 6.34 -7.48
N LYS A 22 -0.10 6.84 -8.06
CA LYS A 22 -1.10 6.03 -8.78
C LYS A 22 -0.49 5.04 -9.76
N GLU A 23 0.47 5.52 -10.54
CA GLU A 23 1.06 4.77 -11.65
C GLU A 23 1.83 3.54 -11.17
N ASP A 24 2.44 3.62 -9.99
CA ASP A 24 3.23 2.55 -9.39
C ASP A 24 2.32 1.38 -8.97
N TYR A 25 1.20 1.65 -8.30
CA TYR A 25 0.32 0.60 -7.77
C TYR A 25 -0.79 0.17 -8.75
N GLU A 26 -1.21 1.01 -9.69
CA GLU A 26 -2.29 0.66 -10.64
C GLU A 26 -1.90 -0.53 -11.53
N SER A 27 -0.65 -0.57 -11.98
CA SER A 27 -0.12 -1.69 -12.77
C SER A 27 -0.14 -3.00 -11.98
N LYS A 28 0.29 -2.95 -10.71
CA LYS A 28 0.32 -4.10 -9.80
C LYS A 28 -1.10 -4.55 -9.43
N PHE A 29 -2.01 -3.62 -9.18
CA PHE A 29 -3.43 -3.87 -8.90
C PHE A 29 -4.11 -4.61 -10.06
N ASN A 30 -3.91 -4.16 -11.30
CA ASN A 30 -4.48 -4.83 -12.47
C ASN A 30 -3.92 -6.26 -12.66
N SER A 31 -2.63 -6.46 -12.37
CA SER A 31 -1.98 -7.77 -12.40
C SER A 31 -2.56 -8.71 -11.34
N GLU A 32 -2.67 -8.24 -10.09
CA GLU A 32 -3.23 -9.01 -8.98
C GLU A 32 -4.72 -9.33 -9.19
N LEU A 33 -5.51 -8.38 -9.68
CA LEU A 33 -6.90 -8.67 -10.08
C LEU A 33 -7.01 -9.77 -11.14
N SER A 34 -6.09 -9.80 -12.11
CA SER A 34 -6.05 -10.85 -13.13
C SER A 34 -5.66 -12.22 -12.57
N LYS A 35 -4.71 -12.27 -11.63
CA LYS A 35 -4.36 -13.50 -10.90
C LYS A 35 -5.51 -13.98 -10.04
N TYR A 36 -6.10 -13.08 -9.26
CA TYR A 36 -7.25 -13.37 -8.41
C TYR A 36 -8.44 -13.87 -9.22
N ARG A 37 -8.70 -13.28 -10.39
CA ARG A 37 -9.74 -13.75 -11.34
C ARG A 37 -9.57 -15.23 -11.69
N LYS A 38 -8.35 -15.69 -11.96
CA LYS A 38 -8.06 -17.10 -12.33
C LYS A 38 -8.33 -18.07 -11.19
N GLN A 39 -8.12 -17.62 -9.95
CA GLN A 39 -8.28 -18.43 -8.74
C GLN A 39 -9.69 -18.38 -8.17
N ALA A 40 -10.37 -17.23 -8.29
CA ALA A 40 -11.67 -16.96 -7.68
C ALA A 40 -12.76 -17.92 -8.18
N HIS A 41 -13.47 -18.51 -7.22
CA HIS A 41 -14.67 -19.29 -7.44
C HIS A 41 -15.89 -18.45 -7.04
N MET A 42 -16.51 -17.78 -8.02
CA MET A 42 -17.71 -16.97 -7.79
C MET A 42 -18.96 -17.74 -8.18
N LYS A 43 -19.95 -17.76 -7.28
CA LYS A 43 -21.26 -18.38 -7.54
C LYS A 43 -21.88 -17.75 -8.79
N GLY A 44 -22.24 -18.59 -9.77
CA GLY A 44 -22.79 -18.16 -11.06
C GLY A 44 -21.78 -17.98 -12.18
N PHE A 45 -20.46 -18.02 -11.90
CA PHE A 45 -19.42 -17.96 -12.93
C PHE A 45 -18.52 -19.20 -12.87
N ARG A 46 -18.21 -19.75 -14.05
CA ARG A 46 -17.18 -20.79 -14.16
C ARG A 46 -15.84 -20.21 -13.72
N LYS A 47 -15.08 -20.97 -12.92
CA LYS A 47 -13.74 -20.59 -12.41
C LYS A 47 -12.90 -19.93 -13.51
N GLY A 48 -12.35 -18.75 -13.22
CA GLY A 48 -11.51 -17.99 -14.17
C GLY A 48 -12.24 -17.17 -15.23
N LYS A 49 -13.57 -17.32 -15.40
CA LYS A 49 -14.35 -16.65 -16.46
C LYS A 49 -15.24 -15.52 -15.97
N THR A 50 -15.16 -15.16 -14.69
CA THR A 50 -15.81 -13.96 -14.14
C THR A 50 -15.32 -12.70 -14.86
N PRO A 51 -16.20 -11.78 -15.29
CA PRO A 51 -15.82 -10.46 -15.80
C PRO A 51 -15.07 -9.63 -14.75
N LEU A 52 -14.05 -8.88 -15.18
CA LEU A 52 -13.25 -8.03 -14.29
C LEU A 52 -14.10 -6.95 -13.59
N SER A 53 -15.11 -6.40 -14.25
CA SER A 53 -16.00 -5.38 -13.67
C SER A 53 -16.76 -5.88 -12.45
N VAL A 54 -17.17 -7.16 -12.44
CA VAL A 54 -17.86 -7.78 -11.30
C VAL A 54 -16.86 -8.06 -10.17
N LEU A 55 -15.68 -8.58 -10.53
CA LEU A 55 -14.62 -8.86 -9.57
C LEU A 55 -14.12 -7.59 -8.88
N LYS A 56 -13.92 -6.49 -9.64
CA LYS A 56 -13.52 -5.18 -9.11
C LYS A 56 -14.57 -4.61 -8.16
N LYS A 57 -15.88 -4.80 -8.43
CA LYS A 57 -16.94 -4.35 -7.51
C LYS A 57 -16.94 -5.09 -6.17
N MET A 58 -16.64 -6.38 -6.16
CA MET A 58 -16.70 -7.21 -4.95
C MET A 58 -15.39 -7.22 -4.16
N TYR A 59 -14.27 -7.41 -4.87
CA TYR A 59 -12.94 -7.62 -4.27
C TYR A 59 -11.96 -6.50 -4.59
N GLY A 60 -12.33 -5.53 -5.41
CA GLY A 60 -11.41 -4.47 -5.83
C GLY A 60 -10.86 -3.68 -4.65
N LYS A 61 -11.68 -3.32 -3.66
CA LYS A 61 -11.23 -2.53 -2.50
C LYS A 61 -10.20 -3.32 -1.68
N SER A 62 -10.49 -4.59 -1.41
CA SER A 62 -9.57 -5.47 -0.68
C SER A 62 -8.26 -5.69 -1.43
N VAL A 63 -8.33 -6.03 -2.73
CA VAL A 63 -7.13 -6.23 -3.55
C VAL A 63 -6.30 -4.94 -3.67
N LEU A 64 -6.95 -3.78 -3.74
CA LEU A 64 -6.25 -2.49 -3.76
C LEU A 64 -5.52 -2.25 -2.42
N ALA A 65 -6.21 -2.45 -1.30
CA ALA A 65 -5.61 -2.32 0.03
C ALA A 65 -4.42 -3.28 0.23
N ASP A 66 -4.56 -4.54 -0.20
CA ASP A 66 -3.49 -5.54 -0.11
C ASP A 66 -2.26 -5.13 -0.94
N VAL A 67 -2.48 -4.69 -2.18
CA VAL A 67 -1.40 -4.24 -3.08
C VAL A 67 -0.67 -3.04 -2.52
N ILE A 68 -1.42 -2.05 -2.02
CA ILE A 68 -0.87 -0.85 -1.40
C ILE A 68 -0.06 -1.22 -0.16
N ASN A 69 -0.62 -2.05 0.73
CA ASN A 69 0.05 -2.48 1.95
C ASN A 69 1.36 -3.25 1.66
N GLU A 70 1.35 -4.15 0.67
CA GLU A 70 2.56 -4.88 0.28
C GLU A 70 3.63 -3.95 -0.29
N MET A 71 3.23 -2.98 -1.13
CA MET A 71 4.17 -1.99 -1.67
C MET A 71 4.70 -1.08 -0.57
N LEU A 72 3.83 -0.61 0.31
CA LEU A 72 4.17 0.26 1.43
C LEU A 72 5.20 -0.40 2.34
N GLN A 73 4.96 -1.63 2.77
CA GLN A 73 5.90 -2.39 3.59
C GLN A 73 7.24 -2.57 2.88
N LYS A 74 7.22 -2.92 1.59
CA LYS A 74 8.44 -3.11 0.81
C LYS A 74 9.28 -1.84 0.74
N GLU A 75 8.65 -0.70 0.46
CA GLU A 75 9.34 0.59 0.38
C GLU A 75 9.83 1.05 1.76
N LEU A 76 9.00 0.91 2.79
CA LEU A 76 9.33 1.26 4.17
C LEU A 76 10.55 0.47 4.66
N TYR A 77 10.50 -0.86 4.63
CA TYR A 77 11.61 -1.69 5.07
C TYR A 77 12.83 -1.61 4.14
N GLY A 78 12.60 -1.42 2.83
CA GLY A 78 13.66 -1.22 1.84
C GLY A 78 14.45 0.05 2.12
N TYR A 79 13.76 1.15 2.44
CA TYR A 79 14.37 2.42 2.81
C TYR A 79 15.14 2.32 4.13
N LEU A 80 14.51 1.75 5.18
CA LEU A 80 15.14 1.56 6.48
C LEU A 80 16.42 0.72 6.40
N THR A 81 16.39 -0.37 5.61
CA THR A 81 17.56 -1.24 5.41
C THR A 81 18.61 -0.57 4.54
N GLY A 82 18.21 0.14 3.48
CA GLY A 82 19.11 0.82 2.55
C GLY A 82 19.90 1.96 3.22
N GLU A 83 19.24 2.73 4.07
CA GLU A 83 19.87 3.81 4.85
C GLU A 83 20.50 3.33 6.18
N ASN A 84 20.42 2.02 6.49
CA ASN A 84 20.90 1.43 7.75
C ASN A 84 20.33 2.14 8.99
N ILE A 85 19.06 2.51 8.95
CA ILE A 85 18.37 3.16 10.06
C ILE A 85 17.99 2.07 11.06
N ASN A 86 18.62 2.10 12.24
CA ASN A 86 18.23 1.24 13.34
C ASN A 86 17.00 1.83 14.04
N ILE A 87 15.88 1.12 13.94
CA ILE A 87 14.63 1.49 14.60
C ILE A 87 14.37 0.61 15.82
N LEU A 88 13.83 1.22 16.88
CA LEU A 88 13.37 0.55 18.09
C LEU A 88 11.94 0.06 17.89
N GLY A 89 11.79 -1.18 17.44
CA GLY A 89 10.48 -1.82 17.27
C GLY A 89 9.92 -1.69 15.87
N GLN A 90 8.60 -1.54 15.76
CA GLN A 90 7.89 -1.47 14.49
C GLN A 90 7.42 -0.03 14.21
N PRO A 91 7.50 0.45 12.96
CA PRO A 91 6.91 1.72 12.56
C PRO A 91 5.41 1.74 12.88
N LEU A 92 4.95 2.78 13.58
CA LEU A 92 3.54 2.95 13.89
C LEU A 92 2.93 4.02 12.97
N PRO A 93 1.66 3.88 12.54
CA PRO A 93 0.98 4.96 11.82
C PRO A 93 1.01 6.24 12.66
N SER A 94 1.42 7.35 12.05
CA SER A 94 1.51 8.64 12.73
C SER A 94 0.13 9.14 13.13
N ASP A 95 0.03 9.83 14.27
CA ASP A 95 -1.19 10.54 14.67
C ASP A 95 -1.59 11.62 13.64
N SER A 96 -0.63 12.09 12.84
CA SER A 96 -0.84 13.06 11.75
C SER A 96 -1.34 12.43 10.45
N GLN A 97 -1.65 11.12 10.45
CA GLN A 97 -2.17 10.42 9.29
C GLN A 97 -3.61 10.85 8.99
N GLU A 98 -3.84 11.38 7.80
CA GLU A 98 -5.19 11.66 7.32
C GLU A 98 -5.93 10.34 7.00
N PRO A 99 -7.26 10.28 7.22
CA PRO A 99 -8.06 9.12 6.82
C PRO A 99 -7.92 8.85 5.32
N ILE A 100 -7.52 7.63 4.98
CA ILE A 100 -7.41 7.18 3.60
C ILE A 100 -8.63 6.36 3.22
N ASP A 101 -9.38 6.77 2.19
CA ASP A 101 -10.39 5.91 1.56
C ASP A 101 -9.84 5.31 0.26
N PHE A 102 -9.87 3.98 0.20
CA PHE A 102 -9.56 3.23 -1.00
C PHE A 102 -10.74 3.28 -1.98
N GLU A 103 -10.79 4.37 -2.75
CA GLU A 103 -11.77 4.57 -3.80
C GLU A 103 -11.35 3.92 -5.13
N LEU A 104 -12.18 3.01 -5.64
CA LEU A 104 -11.91 2.29 -6.91
C LEU A 104 -12.27 3.09 -8.16
N ARG A 105 -13.00 4.20 -7.99
CA ARG A 105 -13.46 5.07 -9.07
C ARG A 105 -12.39 6.08 -9.46
N GLU A 106 -11.73 6.64 -8.45
CA GLU A 106 -10.65 7.60 -8.60
C GLU A 106 -9.44 7.11 -7.82
N LEU A 107 -8.54 6.41 -8.53
CA LEU A 107 -7.22 6.10 -8.01
C LEU A 107 -6.44 7.41 -7.89
N HIS A 108 -5.87 7.67 -6.72
CA HIS A 108 -5.13 8.88 -6.38
C HIS A 108 -3.83 8.50 -5.65
N ASP A 109 -2.95 9.47 -5.46
CA ASP A 109 -1.72 9.22 -4.74
C ASP A 109 -2.01 9.02 -3.26
N TYR A 110 -1.42 8.00 -2.67
CA TYR A 110 -1.62 7.67 -1.26
C TYR A 110 -0.39 8.08 -0.46
N THR A 111 -0.59 8.91 0.56
CA THR A 111 0.48 9.33 1.47
C THR A 111 0.28 8.71 2.83
N PHE A 112 1.28 7.95 3.27
CA PHE A 112 1.33 7.29 4.56
C PHE A 112 2.41 7.91 5.42
N LYS A 113 2.10 8.22 6.67
CA LYS A 113 3.06 8.75 7.65
C LYS A 113 3.24 7.74 8.77
N PHE A 114 4.48 7.49 9.12
CA PHE A 114 4.85 6.57 10.18
C PHE A 114 5.76 7.24 11.19
N ASP A 115 5.48 7.05 12.47
CA ASP A 115 6.36 7.45 13.55
C ASP A 115 7.37 6.33 13.80
N LEU A 116 8.65 6.70 13.84
CA LEU A 116 9.80 5.82 14.06
C LEU A 116 10.50 6.21 15.36
N GLY A 117 10.72 5.23 16.24
CA GLY A 117 11.68 5.35 17.32
C GLY A 117 13.07 4.95 16.83
N LEU A 118 14.07 5.82 16.99
CA LEU A 118 15.46 5.59 16.60
C LEU A 118 16.27 5.00 17.77
N ALA A 119 17.25 4.16 17.44
CA ALA A 119 18.14 3.46 18.38
C ALA A 119 19.56 4.02 18.41
#